data_AF-A0A1Y2NNK0-F1
#
_entry.id   AF-A0A1Y2NNK0-F1
#
_cell.length_a   1.000
_cell.length_b   1.000
_cell.length_c   1.000
_cell.angle_alpha   90.00
_cell.angle_beta   90.00
_cell.angle_gamma   90.00
#
_symmetry.space_group_name_H-M   'P 1'
#
loop_
_entity.id
_entity.type
_entity.pdbx_description
1 polymer ?
#
loop_
_entity_poly.entity_id
_entity_poly.type
_entity_poly.pdbx_seq_one_letter_code
_entity_poly.pdbx_strand_id
1 'polypeptide(L)'
;MQYTDPPGMPEDERMNPAEFKVVREFLGLTGDWLAHHLEVSPRTVRHWEAGKYAIPDGVRLAIEDLEARTGEYVSQLIEKLLDLPEPGVITYRDDAEYHAAHPESGWPASWHRAVVARVAQEVPGLAMAFPDQAAAHAAAASCRGQAAQPRPATRGKKR
;
A
#
# COMPACT_ATOMS: atom_id res chain seq x y z
N MET A 1 4.79 -30.31 1.96
CA MET A 1 4.71 -31.00 0.66
C MET A 1 5.93 -30.61 -0.15
N GLN A 2 6.70 -31.55 -0.70
CA GLN A 2 7.74 -31.24 -1.69
C GLN A 2 7.03 -31.11 -3.04
N TYR A 3 6.70 -29.89 -3.45
CA TYR A 3 6.21 -29.61 -4.80
C TYR A 3 7.40 -29.71 -5.76
N THR A 4 7.30 -30.61 -6.74
CA THR A 4 8.27 -30.75 -7.84
C THR A 4 7.72 -29.98 -9.02
N ASP A 5 8.51 -29.05 -9.58
CA ASP A 5 8.12 -28.31 -10.79
C ASP A 5 7.68 -29.28 -11.89
N PRO A 6 6.59 -28.97 -12.61
CA PRO A 6 6.16 -29.81 -13.72
C PRO A 6 7.29 -29.94 -14.75
N PRO A 7 7.65 -31.16 -15.17
CA PRO A 7 8.70 -31.35 -16.15
C PRO A 7 8.29 -30.69 -17.47
N GLY A 8 9.10 -29.75 -17.96
CA GLY A 8 8.98 -29.20 -19.32
C GLY A 8 8.40 -27.78 -19.46
N MET A 9 8.23 -27.01 -18.39
CA MET A 9 8.00 -25.55 -18.51
C MET A 9 9.17 -24.94 -19.30
N PRO A 10 8.93 -24.30 -20.46
CA PRO A 10 10.01 -23.73 -21.25
C PRO A 10 10.65 -22.56 -20.48
N GLU A 11 11.97 -22.37 -20.64
CA GLU A 11 12.75 -21.44 -19.80
C GLU A 11 12.31 -19.98 -19.93
N ASP A 12 11.60 -19.63 -21.02
CA ASP A 12 11.02 -18.31 -21.28
C ASP A 12 9.73 -18.03 -20.49
N GLU A 13 9.08 -19.06 -19.96
CA GLU A 13 7.89 -18.93 -19.08
C GLU A 13 8.25 -18.92 -17.59
N ARG A 14 9.52 -19.16 -17.25
CA ARG A 14 9.98 -19.15 -15.86
C ARG A 14 10.32 -17.74 -15.39
N MET A 15 9.77 -17.38 -14.23
CA MET A 15 10.15 -16.15 -13.55
C MET A 15 11.63 -16.18 -13.19
N ASN A 16 12.37 -15.19 -13.70
CA ASN A 16 13.80 -15.10 -13.46
C ASN A 16 14.12 -14.26 -12.19
N PRO A 17 15.36 -14.32 -11.68
CA PRO A 17 15.77 -13.59 -10.47
C PRO A 17 15.53 -12.07 -10.53
N ALA A 18 15.73 -11.47 -11.72
CA ALA A 18 15.56 -10.04 -11.91
C ALA A 18 14.08 -9.65 -11.86
N GLU A 19 13.21 -10.39 -12.57
CA GLU A 19 11.76 -10.22 -12.53
C GLU A 19 11.23 -10.33 -11.11
N PHE A 20 11.59 -11.41 -10.41
CA PHE A 20 11.15 -11.63 -9.02
C PHE A 20 11.55 -10.48 -8.09
N LYS A 21 12.80 -10.01 -8.19
CA LYS A 21 13.28 -8.89 -7.37
C LYS A 21 12.56 -7.59 -7.70
N VAL A 22 12.41 -7.29 -8.99
CA VAL A 22 11.72 -6.08 -9.48
C VAL A 22 10.28 -6.07 -9.00
N VAL A 23 9.53 -7.15 -9.20
CA VAL A 23 8.12 -7.23 -8.78
C VAL A 23 7.99 -7.09 -7.27
N ARG A 24 8.80 -7.83 -6.49
CA ARG A 24 8.75 -7.75 -5.02
C ARG A 24 8.97 -6.32 -4.51
N GLU A 25 9.97 -5.62 -5.06
CA GLU A 25 10.30 -4.25 -4.67
C GLU A 25 9.27 -3.24 -5.19
N PHE A 26 8.74 -3.45 -6.40
CA PHE A 26 7.66 -2.65 -6.97
C PHE A 26 6.37 -2.72 -6.14
N LEU A 27 6.04 -3.89 -5.60
CA LEU A 27 4.94 -4.08 -4.66
C LEU A 27 5.25 -3.52 -3.25
N GLY A 28 6.46 -3.03 -2.99
CA GLY A 28 6.86 -2.53 -1.68
C GLY A 28 7.02 -3.63 -0.63
N LEU A 29 7.30 -4.88 -1.03
CA LEU A 29 7.42 -6.01 -0.12
C LEU A 29 8.87 -6.22 0.30
N THR A 30 9.10 -6.39 1.61
CA THR A 30 10.43 -6.75 2.11
C THR A 30 10.70 -8.24 1.88
N GLY A 31 11.97 -8.61 1.75
CA GLY A 31 12.35 -10.03 1.62
C GLY A 31 11.92 -10.86 2.83
N ASP A 32 11.94 -10.29 4.04
CA ASP A 32 11.52 -10.98 5.26
C ASP A 32 9.99 -11.16 5.32
N TRP A 33 9.21 -10.15 4.91
CA TRP A 33 7.76 -10.27 4.81
C TRP A 33 7.38 -11.34 3.79
N LEU A 34 8.00 -11.32 2.61
CA LEU A 34 7.71 -12.32 1.57
C LEU A 34 8.12 -13.73 2.01
N ALA A 35 9.25 -13.88 2.69
CA ALA A 35 9.67 -15.15 3.25
C ALA A 35 8.64 -15.72 4.23
N HIS A 36 8.12 -14.88 5.13
CA HIS A 36 7.05 -15.27 6.06
C HIS A 36 5.77 -15.65 5.31
N HIS A 37 5.36 -14.84 4.33
CA HIS A 37 4.16 -15.08 3.53
C HIS A 37 4.21 -16.41 2.75
N LEU A 38 5.38 -16.75 2.21
CA LEU A 38 5.61 -17.99 1.45
C LEU A 38 6.01 -19.19 2.34
N GLU A 39 6.08 -19.02 3.66
CA GLU A 39 6.53 -20.04 4.62
C GLU A 39 7.94 -20.60 4.31
N VAL A 40 8.84 -19.75 3.83
CA VAL A 40 10.25 -20.09 3.54
C VAL A 40 11.21 -19.27 4.40
N SER A 41 12.48 -19.67 4.42
CA SER A 41 13.50 -18.87 5.10
C SER A 41 13.82 -17.59 4.32
N PRO A 42 14.17 -16.47 4.98
CA PRO A 42 14.67 -15.27 4.28
C PRO A 42 15.92 -15.52 3.42
N ARG A 43 16.71 -16.54 3.80
CA ARG A 43 17.86 -16.99 3.02
C ARG A 43 17.45 -17.59 1.69
N THR A 44 16.30 -18.27 1.62
CA THR A 44 15.76 -18.84 0.39
C THR A 44 15.41 -17.73 -0.60
N VAL A 45 14.70 -16.70 -0.15
CA VAL A 45 14.35 -15.52 -0.98
C VAL A 45 15.61 -14.84 -1.53
N ARG A 46 16.64 -14.65 -0.69
CA ARG A 46 17.94 -14.10 -1.12
C ARG A 46 18.64 -14.97 -2.18
N HIS A 47 18.52 -16.29 -2.09
CA HIS A 47 19.13 -17.18 -3.08
C HIS A 47 18.40 -17.15 -4.42
N TRP A 48 17.08 -16.99 -4.42
CA TRP A 48 16.29 -16.77 -5.64
C TRP A 48 16.69 -15.46 -6.33
N GLU A 49 16.76 -14.36 -5.58
CA GLU A 49 17.18 -13.05 -6.13
C GLU A 49 18.61 -13.04 -6.65
N ALA A 50 19.50 -13.84 -6.06
CA ALA A 50 20.87 -14.00 -6.52
C ALA A 50 21.00 -14.96 -7.72
N GLY A 51 19.92 -15.61 -8.16
CA GLY A 51 19.94 -16.63 -9.20
C GLY A 51 20.68 -17.92 -8.80
N LYS A 52 20.90 -18.14 -7.50
CA LYS A 52 21.57 -19.36 -7.02
C LYS A 52 20.69 -20.60 -7.15
N TYR A 53 19.38 -20.42 -6.97
CA TYR A 53 18.37 -21.46 -7.16
C TYR A 53 17.28 -20.96 -8.10
N ALA A 54 16.73 -21.87 -8.90
CA ALA A 54 15.53 -21.60 -9.66
C ALA A 54 14.36 -21.24 -8.73
N ILE A 55 13.51 -20.34 -9.21
CA ILE A 55 12.29 -19.93 -8.52
C ILE A 55 11.22 -20.99 -8.84
N PRO A 56 10.63 -21.66 -7.83
CA PRO A 56 9.59 -22.66 -8.07
C PRO A 56 8.38 -22.04 -8.76
N ASP A 57 7.69 -22.80 -9.59
CA ASP A 57 6.51 -22.30 -10.31
C ASP A 57 5.38 -21.85 -9.38
N GLY A 58 5.18 -22.57 -8.25
CA GLY A 58 4.23 -22.15 -7.23
C GLY A 58 4.56 -20.79 -6.59
N VAL A 59 5.84 -20.40 -6.55
CA VAL A 59 6.26 -19.08 -6.06
C VAL A 59 5.97 -18.01 -7.11
N ARG A 60 6.19 -18.29 -8.39
CA ARG A 60 5.78 -17.40 -9.50
C ARG A 60 4.28 -17.10 -9.40
N LEU A 61 3.45 -18.14 -9.32
CA LEU A 61 1.99 -18.00 -9.20
C LEU A 61 1.58 -17.21 -7.94
N ALA A 62 2.27 -17.40 -6.82
CA ALA A 62 2.01 -16.64 -5.60
C ALA A 62 2.37 -15.14 -5.78
N ILE A 63 3.47 -14.83 -6.47
CA ILE A 63 3.82 -13.44 -6.80
C ILE A 63 2.77 -12.81 -7.71
N GLU A 64 2.32 -13.52 -8.75
CA GLU A 64 1.28 -13.05 -9.67
C GLU A 64 -0.04 -12.77 -8.94
N ASP A 65 -0.42 -13.59 -7.95
CA ASP A 65 -1.60 -13.32 -7.09
C ASP A 65 -1.43 -12.04 -6.26
N LEU A 66 -0.25 -11.82 -5.67
CA LEU A 66 0.05 -10.59 -4.92
C LEU A 66 -0.02 -9.36 -5.84
N GLU A 67 0.46 -9.46 -7.08
CA GLU A 67 0.34 -8.40 -8.08
C GLU A 67 -1.11 -8.11 -8.44
N ALA A 68 -1.90 -9.15 -8.72
CA ALA A 68 -3.31 -9.03 -9.08
C ALA A 68 -4.12 -8.35 -7.96
N ARG A 69 -3.96 -8.81 -6.72
CA ARG A 69 -4.62 -8.23 -5.54
C ARG A 69 -4.21 -6.80 -5.27
N THR A 70 -2.93 -6.47 -5.49
CA THR A 70 -2.43 -5.10 -5.37
C THR A 70 -3.01 -4.21 -6.47
N GLY A 71 -3.08 -4.71 -7.71
CA GLY A 71 -3.70 -4.02 -8.84
C GLY A 71 -5.16 -3.70 -8.58
N GLU A 72 -5.94 -4.68 -8.11
CA GLU A 72 -7.34 -4.49 -7.72
C GLU A 72 -7.48 -3.42 -6.63
N TYR A 73 -6.65 -3.47 -5.59
CA TYR A 73 -6.69 -2.48 -4.51
C TYR A 73 -6.37 -1.06 -5.03
N VAL A 74 -5.38 -0.92 -5.93
CA VAL A 74 -5.05 0.36 -6.57
C VAL A 74 -6.23 0.89 -7.38
N SER A 75 -6.85 0.06 -8.23
CA SER A 75 -8.01 0.45 -9.04
C SER A 75 -9.17 0.93 -8.18
N GLN A 76 -9.54 0.16 -7.15
CA GLN A 76 -10.62 0.54 -6.23
C GLN A 76 -10.33 1.84 -5.47
N LEU A 77 -9.06 2.10 -5.13
CA LEU A 77 -8.68 3.33 -4.44
C LEU A 77 -8.72 4.55 -5.39
N ILE A 78 -8.28 4.40 -6.64
CA ILE A 78 -8.37 5.46 -7.66
C ILE A 78 -9.83 5.83 -7.91
N GLU A 79 -10.70 4.84 -8.14
CA GLU A 79 -12.14 5.07 -8.37
C GLU A 79 -12.77 5.90 -7.25
N LYS A 80 -12.50 5.54 -5.99
CA LYS A 80 -13.01 6.29 -4.83
C LYS A 80 -12.49 7.73 -4.74
N LEU A 81 -11.26 7.98 -5.18
CA LEU A 81 -10.61 9.28 -5.05
C LEU A 81 -10.99 10.23 -6.18
N LEU A 82 -11.22 9.74 -7.40
CA LEU A 82 -11.61 10.58 -8.54
C LEU A 82 -12.97 11.27 -8.35
N ASP A 83 -13.84 10.71 -7.51
CA ASP A 83 -15.14 11.30 -7.16
C ASP A 83 -15.05 12.43 -6.11
N LEU A 84 -13.86 12.66 -5.53
CA LEU A 84 -13.66 13.68 -4.50
C LEU A 84 -13.15 15.00 -5.09
N PRO A 85 -13.71 16.16 -4.69
CA PRO A 85 -13.21 17.46 -5.16
C PRO A 85 -11.79 17.79 -4.66
N GLU A 86 -11.41 17.25 -3.50
CA GLU A 86 -10.08 17.39 -2.90
C GLU A 86 -9.59 16.01 -2.47
N PRO A 87 -9.03 15.20 -3.39
CA PRO A 87 -8.62 13.83 -3.08
C PRO A 87 -7.42 13.81 -2.13
N GLY A 88 -7.49 12.95 -1.11
CA GLY A 88 -6.41 12.78 -0.15
C GLY A 88 -6.34 11.37 0.43
N VAL A 89 -5.12 10.91 0.71
CA VAL A 89 -4.87 9.59 1.33
C VAL A 89 -3.95 9.74 2.55
N ILE A 90 -4.33 9.05 3.62
CA ILE A 90 -3.45 8.84 4.78
C ILE A 90 -2.55 7.64 4.47
N THR A 91 -1.24 7.80 4.64
CA THR A 91 -0.28 6.68 4.58
C THR A 91 0.50 6.58 5.88
N TYR A 92 1.35 5.57 6.02
CA TYR A 92 1.91 5.17 7.31
C TYR A 92 3.43 5.02 7.26
N ARG A 93 4.11 5.36 8.35
CA ARG A 93 5.57 5.36 8.43
C ARG A 93 6.13 3.94 8.54
N ASP A 94 5.48 3.13 9.36
CA ASP A 94 5.90 1.78 9.69
C ASP A 94 4.70 0.85 9.86
N ASP A 95 5.01 -0.44 9.98
CA ASP A 95 4.01 -1.50 10.07
C ASP A 95 3.18 -1.37 11.36
N ALA A 96 3.74 -0.83 12.45
CA ALA A 96 2.99 -0.65 13.69
C ALA A 96 1.89 0.40 13.52
N GLU A 97 2.20 1.53 12.87
CA GLU A 97 1.21 2.57 12.56
C GLU A 97 0.16 2.05 11.56
N TYR A 98 0.58 1.30 10.54
CA TYR A 98 -0.33 0.72 9.56
C TYR A 98 -1.29 -0.30 10.18
N HIS A 99 -0.79 -1.26 10.96
CA HIS A 99 -1.62 -2.28 11.61
C HIS A 99 -2.47 -1.74 12.76
N ALA A 100 -2.08 -0.61 13.39
CA ALA A 100 -2.96 0.06 14.34
C ALA A 100 -4.23 0.61 13.67
N ALA A 101 -4.12 1.08 12.41
CA ALA A 101 -5.24 1.58 11.62
C ALA A 101 -5.98 0.48 10.83
N HIS A 102 -5.25 -0.59 10.45
CA HIS A 102 -5.73 -1.70 9.63
C HIS A 102 -5.36 -3.05 10.28
N PRO A 103 -5.93 -3.38 11.45
CA PRO A 103 -5.55 -4.58 12.21
C PRO A 103 -5.87 -5.89 11.47
N GLU A 104 -6.80 -5.87 10.52
CA GLU A 104 -7.15 -6.99 9.65
C GLU A 104 -6.16 -7.20 8.49
N SER A 105 -5.30 -6.22 8.19
CA SER A 105 -4.39 -6.28 7.05
C SER A 105 -3.15 -7.09 7.37
N GLY A 106 -2.82 -8.05 6.50
CA GLY A 106 -1.56 -8.79 6.53
C GLY A 106 -0.41 -8.12 5.79
N TRP A 107 -0.63 -6.97 5.17
CA TRP A 107 0.36 -6.28 4.33
C TRP A 107 1.27 -5.35 5.16
N PRO A 108 2.50 -5.07 4.71
CA PRO A 108 3.37 -4.10 5.40
C PRO A 108 3.01 -2.66 5.00
N ALA A 109 3.41 -1.68 5.81
CA ALA A 109 3.25 -0.26 5.51
C ALA A 109 4.00 0.15 4.22
N SER A 110 5.11 -0.52 3.91
CA SER A 110 5.85 -0.27 2.67
C SER A 110 5.06 -0.65 1.42
N TRP A 111 4.22 -1.69 1.47
CA TRP A 111 3.27 -2.02 0.41
C TRP A 111 2.23 -0.92 0.26
N HIS A 112 1.65 -0.47 1.36
CA HIS A 112 0.67 0.61 1.33
C HIS A 112 1.25 1.89 0.70
N ARG A 113 2.50 2.25 1.04
CA ARG A 113 3.19 3.38 0.41
C ARG A 113 3.42 3.17 -1.10
N ALA A 114 3.77 1.97 -1.55
CA ALA A 114 3.92 1.66 -2.97
C ALA A 114 2.58 1.79 -3.73
N VAL A 115 1.49 1.32 -3.13
CA VAL A 115 0.12 1.53 -3.63
C VAL A 115 -0.18 3.03 -3.76
N VAL A 116 0.01 3.81 -2.69
CA VAL A 116 -0.27 5.25 -2.70
C VAL A 116 0.56 5.98 -3.76
N ALA A 117 1.83 5.59 -3.95
CA ALA A 117 2.66 6.15 -5.01
C ALA A 117 2.11 5.88 -6.42
N ARG A 118 1.54 4.70 -6.67
CA ARG A 118 0.87 4.37 -7.94
C ARG A 118 -0.41 5.19 -8.11
N VAL A 119 -1.23 5.29 -7.07
CA VAL A 119 -2.47 6.10 -7.10
C VAL A 119 -2.16 7.57 -7.38
N ALA A 120 -1.08 8.11 -6.83
CA ALA A 120 -0.65 9.50 -7.06
C ALA A 120 -0.28 9.79 -8.53
N GLN A 121 0.03 8.77 -9.34
CA GLN A 121 0.27 8.93 -10.78
C GLN A 121 -1.04 9.12 -11.56
N GLU A 122 -2.14 8.58 -11.04
CA GLU A 122 -3.44 8.52 -11.73
C GLU A 122 -4.45 9.54 -11.19
N VAL A 123 -4.26 10.06 -9.97
CA VAL A 123 -5.18 11.01 -9.31
C VAL A 123 -4.52 12.40 -9.21
N PRO A 124 -4.89 13.35 -10.09
CA PRO A 124 -4.34 14.70 -10.07
C PRO A 124 -4.62 15.41 -8.74
N GLY A 125 -3.59 16.06 -8.19
CA GLY A 125 -3.71 16.84 -6.96
C GLY A 125 -3.88 16.01 -5.69
N LEU A 126 -3.60 14.70 -5.72
CA LEU A 126 -3.69 13.84 -4.54
C LEU A 126 -2.84 14.37 -3.38
N ALA A 127 -3.50 14.76 -2.29
CA ALA A 127 -2.84 15.09 -1.04
C ALA A 127 -2.42 13.80 -0.29
N MET A 128 -1.23 13.81 0.31
CA MET A 128 -0.73 12.70 1.13
C MET A 128 -0.32 13.22 2.50
N ALA A 129 -0.68 12.50 3.55
CA ALA A 129 -0.32 12.85 4.91
C ALA A 129 -0.12 11.60 5.77
N PHE A 130 0.73 11.70 6.79
CA PHE A 130 0.68 10.77 7.91
C PHE A 130 -0.50 11.11 8.85
N PRO A 131 -1.00 10.16 9.66
CA PRO A 131 -2.14 10.36 10.57
C PRO A 131 -2.07 11.62 11.43
N ASP A 132 -0.92 11.92 12.03
CA ASP A 132 -0.69 13.11 12.86
C ASP A 132 -0.78 14.42 12.05
N GLN A 133 -0.30 14.42 10.80
CA GLN A 133 -0.39 15.56 9.90
C GLN A 133 -1.82 15.79 9.42
N ALA A 134 -2.55 14.72 9.11
CA ALA A 134 -3.95 14.78 8.72
C ALA A 134 -4.83 15.34 9.86
N ALA A 135 -4.60 14.88 11.10
CA ALA A 135 -5.28 15.39 12.28
C ALA A 135 -4.99 16.89 12.51
N ALA A 136 -3.74 17.33 12.33
CA ALA A 136 -3.37 18.74 12.44
C ALA A 136 -4.05 19.61 11.38
N HIS A 137 -4.16 19.14 10.12
CA HIS A 137 -4.84 19.86 9.04
C HIS A 137 -6.34 20.02 9.31
N ALA A 138 -7.00 18.93 9.75
CA ALA A 138 -8.41 18.95 10.12
C ALA A 138 -8.70 19.91 11.30
N ALA A 139 -7.84 19.90 12.33
CA ALA A 139 -7.95 20.81 13.46
C ALA A 139 -7.81 22.28 13.04
N ALA A 140 -6.83 22.59 12.17
CA ALA A 140 -6.62 23.95 11.65
C ALA A 140 -7.80 24.45 10.79
N ALA A 141 -8.42 23.57 9.99
CA ALA A 141 -9.61 23.89 9.21
C ALA A 141 -10.82 24.22 10.11
N SER A 142 -11.04 23.45 11.18
CA SER A 142 -12.13 23.69 12.14
C SER A 142 -11.99 25.03 12.87
N CYS A 143 -10.78 25.41 13.30
CA CYS A 143 -10.52 26.71 13.93
C CYS A 143 -10.81 27.89 13.00
N ARG A 144 -10.48 27.78 11.70
CA ARG A 144 -10.79 28.80 10.69
C ARG A 144 -12.30 28.95 10.44
N GLY A 145 -13.04 27.84 10.43
CA GLY A 145 -14.51 27.85 10.28
C GLY A 145 -15.25 28.45 11.47
N GLN A 146 -14.74 28.27 12.70
CA GLN A 146 -15.35 28.84 13.91
C GLN A 146 -15.12 30.36 14.05
N ALA A 147 -14.00 30.88 13.54
CA ALA A 147 -13.72 32.33 13.55
C ALA A 147 -14.65 33.15 12.63
N ALA A 148 -15.39 32.50 11.72
CA ALA A 148 -16.29 33.16 10.76
C ALA A 148 -17.76 33.25 11.22
N GLN A 149 -18.13 32.72 12.40
CA GLN A 149 -19.49 32.89 12.92
C GLN A 149 -19.66 34.29 13.55
N PRO A 150 -20.54 35.17 13.01
CA PRO A 150 -20.79 36.46 13.63
C PRO A 150 -21.44 36.26 15.00
N ARG A 151 -20.85 36.93 16.00
CA ARG A 151 -21.36 37.05 17.37
C ARG A 151 -22.87 37.34 17.36
N PRO A 152 -23.73 36.57 18.05
CA PRO A 152 -25.16 36.87 18.07
C PRO A 152 -25.39 38.25 18.67
N ALA A 153 -26.05 39.13 17.91
CA ALA A 153 -26.40 40.47 18.36
C ALA A 153 -27.29 40.35 19.60
N THR A 154 -26.78 40.82 20.74
CA THR A 154 -27.57 41.04 21.96
C THR A 154 -28.71 41.99 21.65
N ARG A 155 -29.91 41.44 21.46
CA ARG A 155 -31.15 42.19 21.27
C ARG A 155 -31.48 42.91 22.56
N GLY A 156 -31.27 44.23 22.58
CA GLY A 156 -31.64 45.11 23.67
C GLY A 156 -33.13 45.00 23.98
N LYS A 157 -33.45 44.63 25.23
CA LYS A 157 -34.81 44.65 25.77
C LYS A 157 -35.10 46.07 26.27
N LYS A 158 -35.78 46.87 25.44
CA LYS A 158 -36.47 48.08 25.91
C LYS A 158 -37.74 47.64 26.66
N ARG A 159 -37.82 47.96 27.95
CA ARG A 159 -38.94 48.65 28.61
C ARG A 159 -38.68 48.72 30.10
#